data_AF-A0A353T3X2-F1
#
_entry.id   AF-A0A353T3X2-F1
#
_cell.length_a   1.000
_cell.length_b   1.000
_cell.length_c   1.000
_cell.angle_alpha   90.00
_cell.angle_beta   90.00
_cell.angle_gamma   90.00
#
_symmetry.space_group_name_H-M   'P 1'
#
loop_
_entity.id
_entity.type
_entity.pdbx_description
1 polymer ?
#
loop_
_entity_poly.entity_id
_entity_poly.type
_entity_poly.pdbx_seq_one_letter_code
_entity_poly.pdbx_strand_id
1 'polypeptide(L)'
;MKETLHILRILLTEGELNDTGEPELFADFKDPQVRSELEDFAQELAFHLVEVPHAVYLVPEMDNPILSISLGDMRKGIGSTARTVDAFLQCYIIMIILYLFFGGRNADPKRTPFLQIRDIVAELDRRLSVPAGQAAPVWQEQMEINFTQVTQVWNNLSVREENRRTSREETVLKACRLLEKQKLLTFYDEQKEIRTTRRLDDLMVHYYLSEERIATIQNLFAKEEAGNQHA
;
A
#
# COMPACT_ATOMS: atom_id res chain seq x y z
N MET A 1 26.44 -17.69 0.41
CA MET A 1 26.49 -16.90 1.66
C MET A 1 26.91 -15.43 1.49
N LYS A 2 28.08 -15.07 0.91
CA LYS A 2 28.48 -13.63 0.83
C LYS A 2 27.57 -12.85 -0.13
N GLU A 3 27.26 -13.48 -1.26
CA GLU A 3 26.39 -13.00 -2.33
C GLU A 3 24.96 -12.84 -1.80
N THR A 4 24.45 -13.87 -1.12
CA THR A 4 23.17 -13.88 -0.41
C THR A 4 23.01 -12.70 0.54
N LEU A 5 24.00 -12.43 1.39
CA LEU A 5 23.95 -11.31 2.33
C LEU A 5 23.95 -9.96 1.60
N HIS A 6 24.62 -9.87 0.46
CA HIS A 6 24.62 -8.66 -0.35
C HIS A 6 23.27 -8.39 -1.00
N ILE A 7 22.64 -9.43 -1.55
CA ILE A 7 21.28 -9.38 -2.11
C ILE A 7 20.28 -9.02 -1.00
N LEU A 8 20.35 -9.70 0.16
CA LEU A 8 19.49 -9.41 1.30
C LEU A 8 19.60 -7.96 1.76
N ARG A 9 20.82 -7.42 1.84
CA ARG A 9 21.04 -6.01 2.19
C ARG A 9 20.30 -5.07 1.21
N ILE A 10 20.43 -5.30 -0.09
CA ILE A 10 19.76 -4.47 -1.11
C ILE A 10 18.24 -4.58 -0.99
N LEU A 11 17.72 -5.80 -0.81
CA LEU A 11 16.29 -6.02 -0.61
C LEU A 11 15.76 -5.30 0.64
N LEU A 12 16.52 -5.28 1.73
CA LEU A 12 16.13 -4.59 2.97
C LEU A 12 16.22 -3.06 2.86
N THR A 13 17.13 -2.50 2.06
CA THR A 13 17.30 -1.05 1.94
C THR A 13 16.47 -0.45 0.81
N GLU A 14 16.45 -1.09 -0.35
CA GLU A 14 15.78 -0.60 -1.56
C GLU A 14 14.39 -1.21 -1.75
N GLY A 15 14.14 -2.38 -1.16
CA GLY A 15 12.90 -3.14 -1.33
C GLY A 15 12.80 -3.89 -2.66
N GLU A 16 13.82 -3.80 -3.51
CA GLU A 16 13.88 -4.47 -4.81
C GLU A 16 15.33 -4.72 -5.25
N LEU A 17 15.53 -5.79 -6.00
CA LEU A 17 16.73 -6.07 -6.78
C LEU A 17 16.30 -6.27 -8.23
N ASN A 18 16.93 -5.59 -9.19
CA ASN A 18 16.51 -5.63 -10.60
C ASN A 18 17.70 -5.78 -11.57
N ASP A 19 17.39 -6.22 -12.79
CA ASP A 19 18.33 -6.54 -13.86
C ASP A 19 19.04 -5.32 -14.49
N THR A 20 18.60 -4.11 -14.16
CA THR A 20 19.19 -2.87 -14.67
C THR A 20 20.12 -2.18 -13.68
N GLY A 21 19.77 -2.17 -12.39
CA GLY A 21 20.51 -1.50 -11.34
C GLY A 21 21.69 -2.34 -10.86
N GLU A 22 21.48 -3.64 -10.68
CA GLU A 22 22.46 -4.57 -10.11
C GLU A 22 22.47 -5.90 -10.88
N PRO A 23 22.85 -5.89 -12.19
CA PRO A 23 22.69 -7.03 -13.09
C PRO A 23 23.44 -8.29 -12.63
N GLU A 24 24.64 -8.13 -12.06
CA GLU A 24 25.45 -9.25 -11.56
C GLU A 24 24.74 -9.93 -10.39
N LEU A 25 24.27 -9.16 -9.41
CA LEU A 25 23.57 -9.69 -8.24
C LEU A 25 22.19 -10.25 -8.59
N PHE A 26 21.51 -9.68 -9.58
CA PHE A 26 20.27 -10.24 -10.10
C PHE A 26 20.50 -11.59 -10.80
N ALA A 27 21.64 -11.76 -11.47
CA ALA A 27 22.03 -13.06 -12.02
C ALA A 27 22.39 -14.05 -10.90
N ASP A 28 23.14 -13.62 -9.87
CA ASP A 28 23.47 -14.44 -8.70
C ASP A 28 22.23 -14.92 -7.94
N PHE A 29 21.17 -14.10 -7.88
CA PHE A 29 19.88 -14.49 -7.31
C PHE A 29 19.24 -15.71 -8.01
N LYS A 30 19.64 -16.05 -9.24
CA LYS A 30 19.15 -17.25 -9.94
C LYS A 30 19.87 -18.54 -9.51
N ASP A 31 20.95 -18.44 -8.72
CA ASP A 31 21.63 -19.60 -8.16
C ASP A 31 20.73 -20.31 -7.11
N PRO A 32 20.49 -21.63 -7.24
CA PRO A 32 19.64 -22.38 -6.30
C PRO A 32 20.07 -22.29 -4.83
N GLN A 33 21.38 -22.22 -4.56
CA GLN A 33 21.89 -22.09 -3.19
C GLN A 33 21.55 -20.72 -2.62
N VAL A 34 21.77 -19.65 -3.40
CA VAL A 34 21.44 -18.28 -2.98
C VAL A 34 19.95 -18.16 -2.70
N ARG A 35 19.10 -18.75 -3.54
CA ARG A 35 17.64 -18.76 -3.35
C ARG A 35 17.23 -19.47 -2.07
N SER A 36 17.76 -20.67 -1.83
CA SER A 36 17.48 -21.43 -0.60
C SER A 36 17.88 -20.63 0.64
N GLU A 37 19.07 -20.02 0.65
CA GLU A 37 19.52 -19.21 1.78
C GLU A 37 18.63 -17.96 1.98
N LEU A 38 18.15 -17.32 0.89
CA LEU A 38 17.22 -16.20 0.97
C LEU A 38 15.83 -16.60 1.45
N GLU A 39 15.35 -17.79 1.11
CA GLU A 39 14.09 -18.34 1.63
C GLU A 39 14.16 -18.58 3.13
N ASP A 40 15.29 -19.07 3.65
CA ASP A 40 15.53 -19.19 5.10
C ASP A 40 15.44 -17.80 5.77
N PHE A 41 16.07 -16.77 5.19
CA PHE A 41 15.96 -15.40 5.71
C PHE A 41 14.54 -14.83 5.61
N ALA A 42 13.83 -15.13 4.53
CA ALA A 42 12.46 -14.68 4.31
C ALA A 42 11.53 -15.20 5.42
N GLN A 43 11.70 -16.47 5.80
CA GLN A 43 10.97 -17.08 6.90
C GLN A 43 11.31 -16.42 8.24
N GLU A 44 12.60 -16.29 8.58
CA GLU A 44 12.98 -15.79 9.92
C GLU A 44 12.77 -14.28 10.09
N LEU A 45 12.76 -13.53 8.99
CA LEU A 45 12.50 -12.10 8.99
C LEU A 45 11.07 -11.74 8.56
N ALA A 46 10.18 -12.72 8.37
CA ALA A 46 8.77 -12.57 8.04
C ALA A 46 8.52 -11.66 6.80
N PHE A 47 9.11 -12.01 5.66
CA PHE A 47 8.83 -11.35 4.39
C PHE A 47 8.69 -12.37 3.24
N HIS A 48 8.14 -11.91 2.12
CA HIS A 48 8.05 -12.66 0.88
C HIS A 48 8.92 -12.05 -0.21
N LEU A 49 9.47 -12.91 -1.06
CA LEU A 49 10.12 -12.52 -2.31
C LEU A 49 9.14 -12.70 -3.45
N VAL A 50 8.82 -11.59 -4.13
CA VAL A 50 7.95 -11.60 -5.31
C VAL A 50 8.82 -11.45 -6.54
N GLU A 51 8.89 -12.50 -7.33
CA GLU A 51 9.68 -12.51 -8.56
C GLU A 51 8.85 -12.11 -9.78
N VAL A 52 9.45 -11.23 -10.58
CA VAL A 52 9.01 -10.91 -11.93
C VAL A 52 10.21 -11.07 -12.88
N PRO A 53 10.01 -11.11 -14.21
CA PRO A 53 11.10 -11.42 -15.15
C PRO A 53 12.37 -10.57 -15.01
N HIS A 54 12.24 -9.34 -14.51
CA HIS A 54 13.28 -8.31 -14.49
C HIS A 54 13.63 -7.83 -13.07
N ALA A 55 12.94 -8.32 -12.05
CA ALA A 55 13.12 -7.87 -10.67
C ALA A 55 12.66 -8.90 -9.64
N VAL A 56 13.16 -8.78 -8.43
CA VAL A 56 12.64 -9.44 -7.24
C VAL A 56 12.36 -8.38 -6.18
N TYR A 57 11.15 -8.42 -5.62
CA TYR A 57 10.68 -7.47 -4.62
C TYR A 57 10.62 -8.12 -3.24
N LEU A 58 11.03 -7.38 -2.21
CA LEU A 58 10.77 -7.76 -0.84
C LEU A 58 9.41 -7.17 -0.42
N VAL A 59 8.50 -8.04 0.03
CA VAL A 59 7.22 -7.64 0.59
C VAL A 59 7.09 -8.16 2.01
N PRO A 60 7.06 -7.27 3.03
CA PRO A 60 6.88 -7.69 4.41
C PRO A 60 5.54 -8.40 4.63
N GLU A 61 5.52 -9.35 5.57
CA GLU A 61 4.26 -9.86 6.11
C GLU A 61 3.50 -8.75 6.89
N MET A 62 2.18 -8.89 6.98
CA MET A 62 1.31 -7.83 7.52
C MET A 62 1.65 -7.43 8.96
N ASP A 63 2.09 -8.39 9.77
CA ASP A 63 2.44 -8.24 11.18
C ASP A 63 3.95 -8.14 11.41
N ASN A 64 4.76 -8.00 10.35
CA ASN A 64 6.20 -7.84 10.46
C ASN A 64 6.56 -6.58 11.28
N PRO A 65 7.14 -6.71 12.48
CA PRO A 65 7.32 -5.58 13.38
C PRO A 65 8.46 -4.64 12.98
N ILE A 66 9.29 -5.03 12.01
CA ILE A 66 10.51 -4.33 11.63
C ILE A 66 10.33 -3.62 10.27
N LEU A 67 9.74 -4.33 9.30
CA LEU A 67 9.67 -3.89 7.92
C LEU A 67 8.33 -3.25 7.55
N SER A 68 7.26 -3.52 8.31
CA SER A 68 5.93 -2.94 8.05
C SER A 68 5.76 -1.57 8.70
N ILE A 69 4.96 -0.72 8.04
CA ILE A 69 4.61 0.60 8.57
C ILE A 69 3.46 0.45 9.56
N SER A 70 3.71 0.72 10.83
CA SER A 70 2.65 0.71 11.84
C SER A 70 1.71 1.92 11.68
N LEU A 71 0.48 1.81 12.19
CA LEU A 71 -0.43 2.96 12.34
C LEU A 71 0.21 4.10 13.15
N GLY A 72 1.07 3.77 14.11
CA GLY A 72 1.84 4.73 14.88
C GLY A 72 2.82 5.54 14.01
N ASP A 73 3.49 4.90 13.05
CA ASP A 73 4.43 5.55 12.14
C ASP A 73 3.70 6.38 11.08
N MET A 74 2.57 5.89 10.59
CA MET A 74 1.69 6.66 9.71
C MET A 74 1.23 7.95 10.40
N ARG A 75 0.82 7.87 11.67
CA ARG A 75 0.42 9.03 12.49
C ARG A 75 1.57 10.02 12.66
N LYS A 76 2.79 9.56 12.97
CA LYS A 76 3.98 10.41 13.05
C LYS A 76 4.26 11.13 11.74
N GLY A 77 4.04 10.47 10.60
CA GLY A 77 4.19 11.06 9.26
C GLY A 77 3.20 12.19 8.96
N ILE A 78 2.02 12.18 9.59
CA ILE A 78 1.00 13.24 9.42
C ILE A 78 1.34 14.50 10.24
N GLY A 79 1.84 14.30 11.45
CA GLY A 79 2.23 15.35 12.40
C GLY A 79 2.23 14.89 13.85
N SER A 80 2.94 15.61 14.72
CA SER A 80 3.10 15.27 16.15
C SER A 80 1.79 15.26 16.95
N THR A 81 0.76 15.97 16.49
CA THR A 81 -0.56 16.05 17.12
C THR A 81 -1.62 15.20 16.42
N ALA A 82 -1.23 14.38 15.43
CA ALA A 82 -2.16 13.52 14.72
C ALA A 82 -2.75 12.44 15.64
N ARG A 83 -4.03 12.15 15.42
CA ARG A 83 -4.80 11.12 16.12
C ARG A 83 -4.89 9.87 15.26
N THR A 84 -5.30 8.76 15.85
CA THR A 84 -5.49 7.49 15.13
C THR A 84 -6.47 7.62 13.96
N VAL A 85 -7.56 8.39 14.13
CA VAL A 85 -8.52 8.66 13.05
C VAL A 85 -7.88 9.34 11.83
N ASP A 86 -6.84 10.18 12.05
CA ASP A 86 -6.16 10.86 10.95
C ASP A 86 -5.30 9.85 10.15
N ALA A 87 -4.72 8.85 10.82
CA ALA A 87 -4.04 7.73 10.16
C ALA A 87 -5.01 6.83 9.39
N PHE A 88 -6.18 6.50 9.97
CA PHE A 88 -7.21 5.76 9.24
C PHE A 88 -7.70 6.50 7.99
N LEU A 89 -7.83 7.83 8.05
CA LEU A 89 -8.14 8.62 6.86
C LEU A 89 -7.04 8.50 5.80
N GLN A 90 -5.75 8.51 6.17
CA GLN A 90 -4.66 8.29 5.22
C GLN A 90 -4.70 6.88 4.60
N CYS A 91 -4.95 5.83 5.40
CA CYS A 91 -5.17 4.47 4.87
C CYS A 91 -6.32 4.45 3.84
N TYR A 92 -7.44 5.08 4.17
CA TYR A 92 -8.59 5.14 3.27
C TYR A 92 -8.27 5.88 1.96
N ILE A 93 -7.54 7.00 2.03
CA ILE A 93 -7.09 7.72 0.83
C ILE A 93 -6.19 6.83 -0.03
N ILE A 94 -5.25 6.11 0.56
CA ILE A 94 -4.37 5.17 -0.15
C ILE A 94 -5.21 4.08 -0.83
N MET A 95 -6.20 3.50 -0.13
CA MET A 95 -7.12 2.52 -0.72
C MET A 95 -7.87 3.09 -1.93
N ILE A 96 -8.33 4.35 -1.87
CA ILE A 96 -8.99 5.01 -2.99
C ILE A 96 -8.02 5.23 -4.16
N ILE A 97 -6.78 5.66 -3.90
CA ILE A 97 -5.75 5.81 -4.95
C ILE A 97 -5.51 4.46 -5.65
N LEU A 98 -5.29 3.39 -4.88
CA LEU A 98 -5.09 2.04 -5.43
C LEU A 98 -6.31 1.57 -6.22
N TYR A 99 -7.52 1.81 -5.71
CA TYR A 99 -8.77 1.48 -6.42
C TYR A 99 -8.92 2.24 -7.75
N LEU A 100 -8.56 3.52 -7.78
CA LEU A 100 -8.64 4.34 -8.98
C LEU A 100 -7.63 3.88 -10.04
N PHE A 101 -6.42 3.47 -9.63
CA PHE A 101 -5.44 2.89 -10.54
C PHE A 101 -5.77 1.47 -10.97
N PHE A 102 -6.17 0.58 -10.06
CA PHE A 102 -6.17 -0.87 -10.26
C PHE A 102 -7.54 -1.56 -10.13
N GLY A 103 -8.64 -0.82 -10.04
CA GLY A 103 -9.97 -1.44 -9.95
C GLY A 103 -10.49 -2.08 -11.25
N GLY A 104 -9.67 -2.20 -12.31
CA GLY A 104 -10.09 -2.69 -13.61
C GLY A 104 -10.80 -4.04 -13.52
N ARG A 105 -11.70 -4.33 -14.46
CA ARG A 105 -12.22 -5.70 -14.66
C ARG A 105 -11.51 -6.28 -15.89
N ASN A 106 -11.22 -7.59 -15.90
CA ASN A 106 -10.52 -8.38 -16.93
C ASN A 106 -9.00 -8.54 -16.70
N ALA A 107 -8.27 -9.02 -17.72
CA ALA A 107 -6.87 -9.46 -17.65
C ALA A 107 -5.85 -8.33 -17.35
N ASP A 108 -6.21 -7.06 -17.56
CA ASP A 108 -5.40 -5.91 -17.14
C ASP A 108 -6.10 -5.20 -15.97
N PRO A 109 -5.55 -5.27 -14.75
CA PRO A 109 -6.13 -4.59 -13.60
C PRO A 109 -5.95 -3.06 -13.67
N LYS A 110 -4.97 -2.54 -14.42
CA LYS A 110 -4.63 -1.11 -14.43
C LYS A 110 -5.58 -0.33 -15.35
N ARG A 111 -6.31 0.63 -14.76
CA ARG A 111 -7.33 1.45 -15.45
C ARG A 111 -6.76 2.69 -16.13
N THR A 112 -5.75 3.30 -15.53
CA THR A 112 -5.22 4.60 -15.96
C THR A 112 -3.73 4.71 -15.69
N PRO A 113 -2.95 5.38 -16.56
CA PRO A 113 -1.53 5.61 -16.33
C PRO A 113 -1.23 6.72 -15.31
N PHE A 114 -2.17 7.63 -15.04
CA PHE A 114 -2.01 8.73 -14.08
C PHE A 114 -3.33 9.08 -13.39
N LEU A 115 -3.22 9.78 -12.26
CA LEU A 115 -4.36 10.39 -11.55
C LEU A 115 -4.04 11.84 -11.20
N GLN A 116 -5.01 12.72 -11.45
CA GLN A 116 -4.93 14.11 -11.03
C GLN A 116 -5.39 14.24 -9.57
N ILE A 117 -4.71 15.05 -8.76
CA ILE A 117 -5.05 15.22 -7.34
C ILE A 117 -6.49 15.67 -7.14
N ARG A 118 -6.99 16.57 -7.99
CA ARG A 118 -8.38 17.05 -7.95
C ARG A 118 -9.41 15.93 -8.12
N ASP A 119 -9.10 14.91 -8.94
CA ASP A 119 -10.03 13.82 -9.25
C ASP A 119 -10.08 12.84 -8.07
N ILE A 120 -8.96 12.64 -7.37
CA ILE A 120 -8.90 11.89 -6.11
C ILE A 120 -9.74 12.58 -5.03
N VAL A 121 -9.59 13.90 -4.88
CA VAL A 121 -10.39 14.70 -3.93
C VAL A 121 -11.88 14.60 -4.26
N ALA A 122 -12.25 14.73 -5.54
CA ALA A 122 -13.65 14.61 -5.97
C ALA A 122 -14.25 13.23 -5.68
N GLU A 123 -13.47 12.16 -5.88
CA GLU A 123 -13.92 10.80 -5.56
C GLU A 123 -14.07 10.58 -4.05
N LEU A 124 -13.17 11.14 -3.24
CA LEU A 124 -13.29 11.12 -1.78
C LEU A 124 -14.53 11.89 -1.30
N ASP A 125 -14.78 13.09 -1.84
CA ASP A 125 -15.99 13.88 -1.55
C ASP A 125 -17.25 13.09 -1.89
N ARG A 126 -17.28 12.40 -3.03
CA ARG A 126 -18.41 11.56 -3.43
C ARG A 126 -18.64 10.39 -2.49
N ARG A 127 -17.58 9.74 -1.99
CA ARG A 127 -17.70 8.56 -1.11
C ARG A 127 -17.99 8.91 0.35
N LEU A 128 -17.39 10.00 0.84
CA LEU A 128 -17.50 10.47 2.22
C LEU A 128 -18.66 11.46 2.42
N SER A 129 -19.42 11.77 1.37
CA SER A 129 -20.70 12.50 1.49
C SER A 129 -21.89 11.58 1.79
N VAL A 130 -21.74 10.26 1.68
CA VAL A 130 -22.79 9.30 2.05
C VAL A 130 -23.02 9.41 3.56
N PRO A 131 -24.27 9.62 4.03
CA PRO A 131 -24.56 9.70 5.46
C PRO A 131 -24.03 8.48 6.19
N ALA A 132 -23.33 8.69 7.31
CA ALA A 132 -22.71 7.62 8.07
C ALA A 132 -23.68 6.45 8.36
N GLY A 133 -24.96 6.73 8.62
CA GLY A 133 -25.97 5.68 8.85
C GLY A 133 -26.29 4.77 7.66
N GLN A 134 -25.89 5.10 6.43
CA GLN A 134 -26.08 4.27 5.23
C GLN A 134 -24.80 3.53 4.78
N ALA A 135 -23.62 4.09 5.08
CA ALA A 135 -22.32 3.49 4.72
C ALA A 135 -21.66 2.70 5.86
N ALA A 136 -21.95 3.05 7.11
CA ALA A 136 -21.30 2.48 8.30
C ALA A 136 -21.42 0.95 8.45
N PRO A 137 -22.55 0.26 8.13
CA PRO A 137 -22.69 -1.15 8.47
C PRO A 137 -21.63 -2.04 7.81
N VAL A 138 -21.36 -1.86 6.51
CA VAL A 138 -20.41 -2.71 5.76
C VAL A 138 -18.96 -2.42 6.15
N TRP A 139 -18.59 -1.14 6.31
CA TRP A 139 -17.19 -0.76 6.59
C TRP A 139 -16.80 -0.92 8.06
N GLN A 140 -17.74 -0.73 9.00
CA GLN A 140 -17.46 -0.89 10.44
C GLN A 140 -17.39 -2.36 10.87
N GLU A 141 -18.20 -3.24 10.26
CA GLU A 141 -18.17 -4.67 10.58
C GLU A 141 -16.94 -5.39 10.01
N GLN A 142 -16.41 -4.93 8.86
CA GLN A 142 -15.35 -5.66 8.14
C GLN A 142 -13.93 -5.10 8.32
N MET A 143 -13.76 -3.83 8.69
CA MET A 143 -12.43 -3.18 8.62
C MET A 143 -11.91 -2.61 9.94
N GLU A 144 -12.62 -2.77 11.06
CA GLU A 144 -12.31 -2.13 12.36
C GLU A 144 -12.10 -0.58 12.30
N ILE A 145 -12.38 0.04 11.15
CA ILE A 145 -12.24 1.47 10.94
C ILE A 145 -13.51 2.15 11.39
N ASN A 146 -13.37 3.16 12.26
CA ASN A 146 -14.49 4.04 12.59
C ASN A 146 -14.80 4.98 11.40
N PHE A 147 -15.50 4.44 10.40
CA PHE A 147 -15.85 5.13 9.15
C PHE A 147 -16.59 6.46 9.40
N THR A 148 -17.43 6.50 10.43
CA THR A 148 -18.11 7.71 10.88
C THR A 148 -17.12 8.81 11.28
N GLN A 149 -16.09 8.47 12.06
CA GLN A 149 -15.06 9.44 12.45
C GLN A 149 -14.20 9.86 11.25
N VAL A 150 -13.82 8.95 10.36
CA VAL A 150 -13.07 9.26 9.13
C VAL A 150 -13.84 10.26 8.27
N THR A 151 -15.13 10.01 8.06
CA THR A 151 -16.05 10.88 7.32
C THR A 151 -16.15 12.26 7.97
N GLN A 152 -16.30 12.33 9.29
CA GLN A 152 -16.33 13.58 10.03
C GLN A 152 -15.02 14.38 9.88
N VAL A 153 -13.87 13.72 9.97
CA VAL A 153 -12.58 14.38 9.79
C VAL A 153 -12.49 14.99 8.39
N TRP A 154 -12.81 14.22 7.34
CA TRP A 154 -12.76 14.70 5.96
C TRP A 154 -13.70 15.89 5.70
N ASN A 155 -14.94 15.79 6.19
CA ASN A 155 -15.95 16.84 5.97
C ASN A 155 -15.64 18.14 6.72
N ASN A 156 -14.82 18.08 7.79
CA ASN A 156 -14.34 19.25 8.52
C ASN A 156 -13.11 19.92 7.88
N LEU A 157 -12.49 19.30 6.86
CA LEU A 157 -11.38 19.92 6.14
C LEU A 157 -11.88 21.06 5.26
N SER A 158 -11.06 22.10 5.13
CA SER A 158 -11.36 23.20 4.23
C SER A 158 -11.30 22.75 2.77
N VAL A 159 -12.27 23.21 1.98
CA VAL A 159 -12.31 23.00 0.53
C VAL A 159 -11.33 23.95 -0.19
N ARG A 160 -10.99 25.10 0.44
CA ARG A 160 -10.06 26.12 -0.08
C ARG A 160 -9.07 26.57 1.00
N GLU A 161 -7.90 27.03 0.56
CA GLU A 161 -6.83 27.58 1.40
C GLU A 161 -7.19 28.95 1.99
N GLU A 162 -8.21 29.03 2.85
CA GLU A 162 -8.48 30.23 3.63
C GLU A 162 -8.22 30.00 5.13
N ASN A 163 -7.15 30.62 5.61
CA ASN A 163 -6.93 31.11 6.98
C ASN A 163 -6.95 30.17 8.21
N ARG A 164 -6.93 28.83 8.08
CA ARG A 164 -6.17 27.85 8.92
C ARG A 164 -6.76 26.43 8.82
N ARG A 165 -5.85 25.45 8.98
CA ARG A 165 -6.02 23.98 9.02
C ARG A 165 -6.02 23.33 7.63
N THR A 166 -5.29 22.21 7.55
CA THR A 166 -5.00 21.39 6.37
C THR A 166 -6.21 21.26 5.43
N SER A 167 -6.00 21.49 4.13
CA SER A 167 -7.05 21.33 3.11
C SER A 167 -7.25 19.87 2.74
N ARG A 168 -8.34 19.57 2.02
CA ARG A 168 -8.54 18.23 1.41
C ARG A 168 -7.40 17.86 0.47
N GLU A 169 -6.96 18.82 -0.36
CA GLU A 169 -5.83 18.65 -1.28
C GLU A 169 -4.55 18.29 -0.52
N GLU A 170 -4.17 19.07 0.50
CA GLU A 170 -2.97 18.78 1.31
C GLU A 170 -3.07 17.44 2.03
N THR A 171 -4.28 17.03 2.43
CA THR A 171 -4.50 15.73 3.06
C THR A 171 -4.29 14.56 2.09
N VAL A 172 -4.67 14.73 0.81
CA VAL A 172 -4.37 13.76 -0.26
C VAL A 172 -2.87 13.77 -0.60
N LEU A 173 -2.24 14.94 -0.64
CA LEU A 173 -0.81 15.07 -0.90
C LEU A 173 0.04 14.35 0.16
N LYS A 174 -0.37 14.37 1.44
CA LYS A 174 0.30 13.58 2.49
C LYS A 174 0.29 12.08 2.21
N ALA A 175 -0.82 11.53 1.72
CA ALA A 175 -0.92 10.13 1.35
C ALA A 175 -0.03 9.81 0.14
N CYS A 176 -0.03 10.70 -0.87
CA CYS A 176 0.82 10.57 -2.05
C CYS A 176 2.30 10.58 -1.68
N ARG A 177 2.74 11.51 -0.83
CA ARG A 177 4.12 11.59 -0.32
C ARG A 177 4.53 10.35 0.48
N LEU A 178 3.60 9.73 1.22
CA LEU A 178 3.88 8.48 1.91
C LEU A 178 4.18 7.36 0.91
N LEU A 179 3.33 7.21 -0.12
CA LEU A 179 3.53 6.20 -1.17
C LEU A 179 4.78 6.47 -2.02
N GLU A 180 5.09 7.74 -2.29
CA GLU A 180 6.32 8.15 -2.97
C GLU A 180 7.57 7.83 -2.14
N LYS A 181 7.55 8.07 -0.82
CA LYS A 181 8.64 7.66 0.08
C LYS A 181 8.88 6.14 0.05
N GLN A 182 7.83 5.36 -0.18
CA GLN A 182 7.90 3.91 -0.37
C GLN A 182 8.21 3.49 -1.82
N LYS A 183 8.52 4.45 -2.71
CA LYS A 183 8.80 4.25 -4.14
C LYS A 183 7.67 3.54 -4.90
N LEU A 184 6.42 3.73 -4.46
CA LEU A 184 5.23 3.15 -5.09
C LEU A 184 4.57 4.11 -6.08
N LEU A 185 4.74 5.41 -5.88
CA LEU A 185 4.25 6.47 -6.76
C LEU A 185 5.37 7.46 -7.09
N THR A 186 5.17 8.23 -8.15
CA THR A 186 5.93 9.44 -8.46
C THR A 186 4.97 10.61 -8.55
N PHE A 187 5.25 11.70 -7.84
CA PHE A 187 4.48 12.93 -7.91
C PHE A 187 5.09 13.92 -8.91
N TYR A 188 4.24 14.49 -9.76
CA TYR A 188 4.61 15.50 -10.74
C TYR A 188 3.98 16.84 -10.32
N ASP A 189 4.75 17.63 -9.56
CA ASP A 189 4.28 18.87 -8.90
C ASP A 189 3.59 19.85 -9.87
N GLU A 190 4.21 20.10 -11.03
CA GLU A 190 3.71 21.07 -12.01
C GLU A 190 2.33 20.68 -12.57
N GLN A 191 2.12 19.38 -12.79
CA GLN A 191 0.89 18.84 -13.35
C GLN A 191 -0.12 18.44 -12.26
N LYS A 192 0.27 18.50 -10.99
CA LYS A 192 -0.50 18.01 -9.83
C LYS A 192 -1.09 16.62 -10.09
N GLU A 193 -0.24 15.71 -10.56
CA GLU A 193 -0.62 14.33 -10.85
C GLU A 193 0.35 13.34 -10.21
N ILE A 194 -0.17 12.14 -9.96
CA ILE A 194 0.60 10.98 -9.54
C ILE A 194 0.60 9.94 -10.65
N ARG A 195 1.70 9.20 -10.74
CA ARG A 195 1.82 7.99 -11.57
C ARG A 195 2.34 6.85 -10.72
N THR A 196 1.96 5.63 -11.06
CA THR A 196 2.50 4.44 -10.41
C THR A 196 3.93 4.20 -10.87
N THR A 197 4.77 3.69 -9.96
CA THR A 197 6.07 3.15 -10.35
C THR A 197 5.89 1.75 -10.92
N ARG A 198 6.90 1.28 -11.64
CA ARG A 198 6.96 -0.10 -12.14
C ARG A 198 6.81 -1.12 -11.01
N ARG A 199 7.47 -0.87 -9.87
CA ARG A 199 7.32 -1.67 -8.64
C ARG A 199 5.87 -1.83 -8.21
N LEU A 200 5.10 -0.75 -8.15
CA LEU A 200 3.69 -0.84 -7.74
C LEU A 200 2.88 -1.62 -8.79
N ASP A 201 3.10 -1.38 -10.08
CA ASP A 201 2.42 -2.11 -11.15
C ASP A 201 2.70 -3.62 -11.04
N ASP A 202 3.98 -4.01 -10.89
CA ASP A 202 4.40 -5.41 -10.80
C ASP A 202 3.82 -6.08 -9.55
N LEU A 203 3.90 -5.43 -8.39
CA LEU A 203 3.31 -5.96 -7.15
C LEU A 203 1.79 -6.11 -7.26
N MET A 204 1.10 -5.17 -7.89
CA MET A 204 -0.35 -5.26 -8.05
C MET A 204 -0.73 -6.41 -8.98
N VAL A 205 -0.07 -6.56 -10.13
CA VAL A 205 -0.37 -7.60 -11.12
C VAL A 205 0.04 -8.99 -10.62
N HIS A 206 1.25 -9.13 -10.10
CA HIS A 206 1.85 -10.44 -9.83
C HIS A 206 1.63 -10.93 -8.39
N TYR A 207 1.30 -10.04 -7.44
CA TYR A 207 1.22 -10.41 -6.03
C TYR A 207 -0.10 -10.05 -5.34
N TYR A 208 -0.68 -8.86 -5.54
CA TYR A 208 -1.90 -8.47 -4.82
C TYR A 208 -3.18 -8.86 -5.55
N LEU A 209 -3.18 -8.85 -6.88
CA LEU A 209 -4.34 -9.18 -7.71
C LEU A 209 -4.19 -10.53 -8.43
N SER A 210 -3.13 -11.29 -8.14
CA SER A 210 -2.99 -12.64 -8.68
C SER A 210 -4.06 -13.57 -8.07
N GLU A 211 -4.65 -14.40 -8.91
CA GLU A 211 -5.74 -15.33 -8.50
C GLU A 211 -5.30 -16.24 -7.34
N GLU A 212 -4.04 -16.62 -7.30
CA GLU A 212 -3.42 -17.43 -6.24
C GLU A 212 -3.41 -16.72 -4.88
N ARG A 213 -3.04 -15.44 -4.86
CA ARG A 213 -3.05 -14.66 -3.62
C ARG A 213 -4.48 -14.33 -3.19
N ILE A 214 -5.37 -14.03 -4.13
CA ILE A 214 -6.80 -13.84 -3.83
C ILE A 214 -7.37 -15.09 -3.18
N ALA A 215 -7.08 -16.28 -3.72
CA ALA A 215 -7.48 -17.56 -3.14
C ALA A 215 -6.84 -17.80 -1.76
N THR A 216 -5.56 -17.43 -1.58
CA THR A 216 -4.86 -17.56 -0.30
C THR A 216 -5.48 -16.67 0.79
N ILE A 217 -5.78 -15.41 0.46
CA ILE A 217 -6.46 -14.46 1.35
C ILE A 217 -7.86 -14.99 1.71
N GLN A 218 -8.62 -15.48 0.73
CA GLN A 218 -9.93 -16.09 0.97
C GLN A 218 -9.84 -17.31 1.90
N ASN A 219 -8.83 -18.15 1.72
CA ASN A 219 -8.60 -19.32 2.57
C ASN A 219 -8.17 -18.95 4.00
N LEU A 220 -7.41 -17.87 4.18
CA LEU A 220 -7.03 -17.38 5.51
C LEU A 220 -8.26 -16.89 6.29
N PHE A 221 -9.12 -16.09 5.66
CA PHE A 221 -10.38 -15.65 6.28
C PHE A 221 -11.32 -16.83 6.59
N ALA A 222 -11.44 -17.79 5.68
CA ALA A 222 -12.24 -19.00 5.92
C ALA A 222 -11.74 -19.83 7.12
N LYS A 223 -10.42 -19.84 7.37
CA LYS A 223 -9.83 -20.52 8.53
C LYS A 223 -10.06 -19.76 9.84
N GLU A 224 -10.01 -18.43 9.84
CA GLU A 224 -10.38 -17.61 11.01
C GLU A 224 -11.85 -17.79 11.39
N GLU A 225 -12.75 -17.79 10.41
CA GLU A 225 -14.19 -18.02 10.62
C GLU A 225 -14.49 -19.42 11.18
N ALA A 226 -13.75 -20.45 10.73
CA ALA A 226 -13.85 -21.81 11.26
C ALA A 226 -13.26 -21.95 12.67
N GLY A 227 -12.20 -21.20 12.99
CA GLY A 227 -11.58 -21.18 14.32
C GLY A 227 -12.47 -20.53 15.39
N ASN A 228 -13.23 -19.50 15.03
CA ASN A 228 -14.17 -18.82 15.94
C ASN A 228 -15.48 -19.58 16.21
N GLN A 229 -15.75 -20.69 15.51
CA GLN A 229 -16.93 -21.55 15.75
C GLN A 229 -16.67 -22.66 16.78
N HIS A 230 -15.44 -22.79 17.27
CA HIS A 230 -15.01 -23.84 18.23
C HIS A 230 -14.40 -23.29 19.53
N ALA A 231 -14.60 -22.00 19.82
CA ALA A 231 -14.32 -21.36 21.11
C ALA A 231 -15.61 -20.90 21.78
#